data_AF-A0A2D9XZE5-F1
#
_entry.id   AF-A0A2D9XZE5-F1
#
_cell.length_a   1.000
_cell.length_b   1.000
_cell.length_c   1.000
_cell.angle_alpha   90.00
_cell.angle_beta   90.00
_cell.angle_gamma   90.00
#
_symmetry.space_group_name_H-M   'P 1'
#
loop_
_entity.id
_entity.type
_entity.pdbx_description
1 polymer ?
#
loop_
_entity_poly.entity_id
_entity_poly.type
_entity_poly.pdbx_seq_one_letter_code
_entity_poly.pdbx_strand_id
1 'polypeptide(L)'
;MKRILGLDLGTNSIGWALVNEAENEIEESSIVKLGVRVNPLSIDEKINFEKGRPLSTNADRTQKRGMRRNLQRYKLRRKALIEILKEYHFISDETPLTEIGKNTTYQTLSLRALAATEKIALEDLAKVLLAINKKRGYRSSRKAVNEEEGQAIDGMEVAKKLYDQNLTPGQYALQILQKEGKYIPDFYRSDLKMEFDSIWLTQKLFYPEILTQELYKELQDK
;
A
#
# COMPACT_ATOMS: atom_id res chain seq x y z
N MET A 1 4.66 17.93 -62.89
CA MET A 1 5.44 17.61 -61.66
C MET A 1 4.57 17.53 -60.42
N LYS A 2 4.43 16.33 -59.89
CA LYS A 2 3.68 16.02 -58.67
C LYS A 2 4.53 16.28 -57.43
N ARG A 3 3.97 16.95 -56.42
CA ARG A 3 4.68 17.25 -55.17
C ARG A 3 4.39 16.19 -54.11
N ILE A 4 5.42 15.50 -53.62
CA ILE A 4 5.32 14.38 -52.67
C ILE A 4 6.11 14.71 -51.41
N LEU A 5 5.51 14.46 -50.25
CA LEU A 5 6.18 14.48 -48.95
C LEU A 5 6.38 13.03 -48.48
N GLY A 6 7.63 12.57 -48.45
CA GLY A 6 8.00 11.31 -47.81
C GLY A 6 8.32 11.54 -46.33
N LEU A 7 7.83 10.65 -45.47
CA LEU A 7 8.09 10.66 -44.03
C LEU A 7 8.66 9.30 -43.61
N ASP A 8 9.81 9.32 -42.92
CA ASP A 8 10.42 8.18 -42.24
C ASP A 8 10.26 8.37 -40.73
N LEU A 9 9.35 7.60 -40.13
CA LEU A 9 8.95 7.73 -38.73
C LEU A 9 9.71 6.74 -37.84
N GLY A 10 10.85 7.19 -37.31
CA GLY A 10 11.59 6.47 -36.28
C GLY A 10 11.12 6.84 -34.87
N THR A 11 11.57 6.07 -33.87
CA THR A 11 11.23 6.33 -32.45
C THR A 11 11.83 7.64 -31.93
N ASN A 12 12.99 8.04 -32.47
CA ASN A 12 13.79 9.18 -31.99
C ASN A 12 14.04 10.22 -33.08
N SER A 13 13.51 10.02 -34.27
CA SER A 13 13.72 10.91 -35.40
C SER A 13 12.62 10.78 -36.44
N ILE A 14 12.24 11.91 -37.03
CA ILE A 14 11.36 11.96 -38.19
C ILE A 14 12.19 12.49 -39.36
N GLY A 15 12.57 11.61 -40.26
CA GLY A 15 13.15 11.98 -41.55
C GLY A 15 12.04 12.47 -42.48
N TRP A 16 12.29 13.54 -43.23
CA TRP A 16 11.34 14.01 -44.23
C TRP A 16 12.05 14.51 -45.48
N ALA A 17 11.42 14.27 -46.63
CA ALA A 17 11.87 14.77 -47.92
C ALA A 17 10.66 15.27 -48.72
N LEU A 18 10.77 16.49 -49.23
CA LEU A 18 9.82 17.06 -50.18
C LEU A 18 10.44 16.96 -51.57
N VAL A 19 9.78 16.21 -52.45
CA VAL A 19 10.26 15.94 -53.80
C VAL A 19 9.22 16.37 -54.83
N ASN A 20 9.70 16.84 -55.98
CA ASN A 20 8.91 16.98 -57.19
C ASN A 20 9.18 15.73 -58.03
N GLU A 21 8.17 14.90 -58.23
CA GLU A 21 8.22 13.71 -59.08
C GLU A 21 7.82 14.10 -60.50
N ALA A 22 8.63 13.67 -61.47
CA ALA A 22 8.32 13.81 -62.89
C ALA A 22 7.09 12.99 -63.27
N GLU A 23 6.19 13.57 -64.05
CA GLU A 23 4.95 12.92 -64.51
C GLU A 23 5.00 12.47 -65.98
N ASN A 24 6.07 12.81 -66.70
CA ASN A 24 6.30 12.44 -68.10
C ASN A 24 7.80 12.39 -68.43
N GLU A 25 8.16 11.91 -69.63
CA GLU A 25 9.56 11.74 -70.06
C GLU A 25 10.34 13.03 -70.30
N ILE A 26 9.67 14.20 -70.30
CA ILE A 26 10.28 15.52 -70.48
C ILE A 26 10.62 16.16 -69.13
N GLU A 27 9.96 15.73 -68.04
CA GLU A 27 10.18 16.21 -66.68
C GLU A 27 11.28 15.38 -65.98
N GLU A 28 12.11 16.02 -65.15
CA GLU A 28 13.11 15.34 -64.30
C GLU A 28 12.79 15.48 -62.81
N SER A 29 12.69 14.37 -62.09
CA SER A 29 12.43 14.39 -60.65
C SER A 29 13.52 15.16 -59.88
N SER A 30 13.11 15.94 -58.88
CA SER A 30 14.04 16.76 -58.08
C SER A 30 13.69 16.76 -56.59
N ILE A 31 14.73 16.87 -55.75
CA ILE A 31 14.58 17.06 -54.31
C ILE A 31 14.43 18.56 -54.03
N VAL A 32 13.28 18.96 -53.49
CA VAL A 32 13.02 20.36 -53.12
C VAL A 32 13.70 20.69 -51.80
N LYS A 33 13.54 19.80 -50.80
CA LYS A 33 14.13 19.96 -49.47
C LYS A 33 14.12 18.62 -48.74
N LEU A 34 15.09 18.44 -47.87
CA LEU A 34 15.13 17.31 -46.94
C LEU A 34 15.55 17.80 -45.55
N GLY A 35 15.24 17.00 -44.54
CA GLY A 35 15.65 17.27 -43.18
C GLY A 35 15.32 16.13 -42.24
N VAL A 36 15.81 16.24 -41.01
CA VAL A 36 15.50 15.31 -39.93
C VAL A 36 15.11 16.12 -38.71
N ARG A 37 13.96 15.79 -38.12
CA ARG A 37 13.59 16.26 -36.79
C ARG A 37 14.04 15.19 -35.79
N VAL A 38 15.07 15.50 -35.01
CA VAL A 38 15.48 14.64 -33.89
C VAL A 38 14.54 14.88 -32.71
N ASN A 39 13.98 13.81 -32.16
CA ASN A 39 13.22 13.82 -30.92
C ASN A 39 14.00 13.00 -29.89
N PRO A 40 14.88 13.65 -29.08
CA PRO A 40 15.77 12.93 -28.19
C PRO A 40 14.96 12.22 -27.10
N LEU A 41 15.10 10.90 -27.02
CA LEU A 41 14.71 10.15 -25.84
C LEU A 41 15.77 10.34 -24.76
N SER A 42 15.33 10.39 -23.50
CA SER A 42 16.22 10.23 -22.35
C SER A 42 16.93 8.88 -22.39
N ILE A 43 18.06 8.79 -21.69
CA ILE A 43 18.84 7.55 -21.56
C ILE A 43 17.96 6.41 -21.04
N ASP A 44 17.10 6.71 -20.06
CA ASP A 44 16.19 5.73 -19.46
C ASP A 44 15.10 5.26 -20.43
N GLU A 45 14.52 6.15 -21.24
CA GLU A 45 13.54 5.79 -22.27
C GLU A 45 14.17 4.88 -23.33
N LYS A 46 15.40 5.18 -23.76
CA LYS A 46 16.12 4.38 -24.75
C LYS A 46 16.42 2.97 -24.20
N ILE A 47 16.94 2.88 -22.98
CA ILE A 47 17.25 1.59 -22.32
C ILE A 47 15.98 0.76 -22.12
N ASN A 48 14.87 1.37 -21.72
CA ASN A 48 13.61 0.64 -21.51
C ASN A 48 13.00 0.15 -22.82
N PHE A 49 13.07 0.96 -23.89
CA PHE A 49 12.65 0.57 -25.22
C PHE A 49 13.49 -0.61 -25.77
N GLU A 50 14.82 -0.52 -25.69
CA GLU A 50 15.74 -1.59 -26.12
C GLU A 50 15.53 -2.90 -25.35
N LYS A 51 15.16 -2.81 -24.07
CA LYS A 51 14.83 -3.97 -23.23
C LYS A 51 13.41 -4.53 -23.46
N GLY A 52 12.65 -3.98 -24.40
CA GLY A 52 11.27 -4.39 -24.68
C GLY A 52 10.33 -4.20 -23.48
N ARG A 53 10.69 -3.32 -22.52
CA ARG A 53 9.87 -3.05 -21.34
C ARG A 53 8.92 -1.88 -21.66
N PRO A 54 7.59 -2.10 -21.70
CA PRO A 54 6.62 -1.05 -21.99
C PRO A 54 6.35 -0.17 -20.75
N LEU A 55 7.38 0.11 -19.94
CA LEU A 55 7.22 0.97 -18.78
C LEU A 55 7.00 2.40 -19.26
N SER A 56 5.79 2.91 -19.03
CA SER A 56 5.48 4.32 -19.27
C SER A 56 6.42 5.21 -18.47
N THR A 57 6.89 6.29 -19.07
CA THR A 57 7.63 7.38 -18.40
C THR A 57 6.85 7.96 -17.20
N ASN A 58 5.51 7.82 -17.22
CA ASN A 58 4.62 8.22 -16.14
C ASN A 58 4.46 7.19 -15.01
N ALA A 59 5.07 6.00 -15.12
CA ALA A 59 4.95 4.94 -14.14
C ALA A 59 5.52 5.36 -12.78
N ASP A 60 6.76 5.87 -12.74
CA ASP A 60 7.38 6.32 -11.49
C ASP A 60 6.59 7.48 -10.86
N ARG A 61 6.20 8.47 -11.67
CA ARG A 61 5.34 9.58 -11.22
C ARG A 61 4.04 9.07 -10.58
N THR A 62 3.44 8.03 -11.17
CA THR A 62 2.22 7.40 -10.66
C THR A 62 2.49 6.62 -9.38
N GLN A 63 3.58 5.88 -9.29
CA GLN A 63 4.02 5.17 -8.09
C GLN A 63 4.23 6.14 -6.92
N LYS A 64 5.03 7.21 -7.11
CA LYS A 64 5.27 8.24 -6.09
C LYS A 64 3.97 8.93 -5.66
N ARG A 65 3.07 9.22 -6.61
CA ARG A 65 1.73 9.77 -6.30
C ARG A 65 0.92 8.81 -5.42
N GLY A 66 0.97 7.50 -5.69
CA GLY A 66 0.34 6.47 -4.88
C GLY A 66 0.87 6.45 -3.44
N MET A 67 2.19 6.45 -3.28
CA MET A 67 2.85 6.47 -1.96
C MET A 67 2.41 7.69 -1.12
N ARG A 68 2.41 8.88 -1.72
CA ARG A 68 1.96 10.11 -1.04
C ARG A 68 0.51 10.05 -0.59
N ARG A 69 -0.39 9.57 -1.46
CA ARG A 69 -1.81 9.38 -1.12
C ARG A 69 -2.01 8.39 0.01
N ASN A 70 -1.29 7.26 0.00
CA ASN A 70 -1.37 6.26 1.05
C ASN A 70 -0.88 6.80 2.39
N LEU A 71 0.24 7.53 2.41
CA LEU A 71 0.75 8.19 3.61
C LEU A 71 -0.25 9.21 4.16
N GLN A 72 -0.82 10.06 3.30
CA GLN A 72 -1.81 11.05 3.73
C GLN A 72 -3.06 10.41 4.32
N ARG A 73 -3.57 9.34 3.70
CA ARG A 73 -4.72 8.58 4.20
C ARG A 73 -4.43 7.90 5.53
N TYR A 74 -3.21 7.39 5.72
CA TYR A 74 -2.78 6.85 7.02
C TYR A 74 -2.76 7.95 8.09
N LYS A 75 -2.19 9.13 7.81
CA LYS A 75 -2.17 10.26 8.76
C LYS A 75 -3.58 10.70 9.16
N LEU A 76 -4.48 10.88 8.19
CA LEU A 76 -5.87 11.27 8.45
C LEU A 76 -6.60 10.22 9.30
N ARG A 77 -6.42 8.94 8.95
CA ARG A 77 -7.04 7.85 9.69
C ARG A 77 -6.52 7.77 11.13
N ARG A 78 -5.19 7.83 11.32
CA ARG A 78 -4.58 7.86 12.65
C ARG A 78 -5.04 9.06 13.48
N LYS A 79 -5.17 10.23 12.86
CA LYS A 79 -5.68 11.44 13.51
C LYS A 79 -7.11 11.23 14.02
N ALA A 80 -8.00 10.71 13.17
CA ALA A 80 -9.39 10.43 13.55
C ALA A 80 -9.48 9.43 14.71
N LEU A 81 -8.65 8.38 14.72
CA LEU A 81 -8.58 7.45 15.84
C LEU A 81 -8.14 8.15 17.13
N ILE A 82 -7.09 8.98 17.09
CA ILE A 82 -6.62 9.72 18.27
C ILE A 82 -7.69 10.67 18.82
N GLU A 83 -8.43 11.34 17.94
CA GLU A 83 -9.53 12.25 18.34
C GLU A 83 -10.61 11.48 19.10
N ILE A 84 -11.07 10.32 18.59
CA ILE A 84 -12.04 9.45 19.28
C ILE A 84 -11.50 8.99 20.64
N LEU A 85 -10.24 8.53 20.69
CA LEU A 85 -9.64 8.03 21.94
C LEU A 85 -9.52 9.13 23.02
N LYS A 86 -9.37 10.40 22.63
CA LYS A 86 -9.38 11.55 23.55
C LYS A 86 -10.78 11.89 24.03
N GLU A 87 -11.74 11.90 23.12
CA GLU A 87 -13.15 12.16 23.42
C GLU A 87 -13.70 11.18 24.45
N TYR A 88 -13.35 9.91 24.33
CA TYR A 88 -13.74 8.85 25.26
C TYR A 88 -12.75 8.64 26.42
N HIS A 89 -11.82 9.60 26.63
CA HIS A 89 -10.90 9.65 27.77
C HIS A 89 -9.99 8.41 27.94
N PHE A 90 -9.61 7.73 26.85
CA PHE A 90 -8.56 6.69 26.94
C PHE A 90 -7.17 7.32 27.12
N ILE A 91 -6.99 8.52 26.55
CA ILE A 91 -5.73 9.26 26.50
C ILE A 91 -6.00 10.77 26.60
N SER A 92 -4.99 11.54 27.01
CA SER A 92 -4.95 13.00 26.94
C SER A 92 -3.95 13.49 25.87
N ASP A 93 -3.74 14.81 25.79
CA ASP A 93 -2.71 15.40 24.92
C ASP A 93 -1.28 15.04 25.37
N GLU A 94 -1.10 14.77 26.67
CA GLU A 94 0.17 14.44 27.31
C GLU A 94 0.48 12.94 27.27
N THR A 95 -0.52 12.08 27.05
CA THR A 95 -0.34 10.63 27.08
C THR A 95 0.61 10.16 25.97
N PRO A 96 1.70 9.44 26.31
CA PRO A 96 2.56 8.81 25.33
C PRO A 96 1.83 7.79 24.45
N LEU A 97 1.86 8.00 23.13
CA LEU A 97 1.26 7.09 22.16
C LEU A 97 2.20 5.95 21.72
N THR A 98 3.35 5.83 22.37
CA THR A 98 4.40 4.84 22.08
C THR A 98 5.02 4.34 23.39
N GLU A 99 5.83 3.29 23.28
CA GLU A 99 6.67 2.78 24.35
C GLU A 99 7.66 3.87 24.80
N ILE A 100 7.69 4.18 26.09
CA ILE A 100 8.64 5.12 26.71
C ILE A 100 9.25 4.46 27.94
N GLY A 101 10.57 4.52 28.05
CA GLY A 101 11.30 4.03 29.23
C GLY A 101 12.29 2.92 28.90
N LYS A 102 12.96 2.41 29.95
CA LYS A 102 13.87 1.28 29.85
C LYS A 102 13.06 -0.02 29.80
N ASN A 103 13.56 -1.01 29.05
CA ASN A 103 12.96 -2.35 28.94
C ASN A 103 11.51 -2.39 28.41
N THR A 104 11.12 -1.39 27.63
CA THR A 104 9.78 -1.33 27.01
C THR A 104 9.74 -1.91 25.60
N THR A 105 10.87 -2.38 25.08
CA THR A 105 10.95 -2.93 23.73
C THR A 105 9.92 -4.05 23.55
N TYR A 106 9.05 -3.89 22.55
CA TYR A 106 7.97 -4.83 22.21
C TYR A 106 6.82 -4.91 23.22
N GLN A 107 6.76 -4.01 24.21
CA GLN A 107 5.69 -3.98 25.20
C GLN A 107 4.30 -3.85 24.54
N THR A 108 4.15 -3.03 23.50
CA THR A 108 2.89 -2.87 22.75
C THR A 108 2.46 -4.18 22.09
N LEU A 109 3.42 -4.99 21.64
CA LEU A 109 3.14 -6.29 21.04
C LEU A 109 2.63 -7.27 22.10
N SER A 110 3.30 -7.30 23.25
CA SER A 110 2.87 -8.10 24.40
C SER A 110 1.48 -7.69 24.89
N LEU A 111 1.24 -6.38 25.01
CA LEU A 111 -0.07 -5.82 25.40
C LEU A 111 -1.15 -6.16 24.38
N ARG A 112 -0.85 -6.15 23.08
CA ARG A 112 -1.80 -6.51 22.03
C ARG A 112 -2.23 -7.98 22.11
N ALA A 113 -1.29 -8.88 22.43
CA ALA A 113 -1.61 -10.28 22.68
C ALA A 113 -2.45 -10.45 23.96
N LEU A 114 -2.08 -9.74 25.03
CA LEU A 114 -2.73 -9.80 26.33
C LEU A 114 -4.14 -9.22 26.31
N ALA A 115 -4.38 -8.16 25.54
CA ALA A 115 -5.67 -7.46 25.46
C ALA A 115 -6.82 -8.36 24.96
N ALA A 116 -6.50 -9.45 24.28
CA ALA A 116 -7.46 -10.43 23.80
C ALA A 116 -7.89 -11.45 24.88
N THR A 117 -7.20 -11.49 26.03
CA THR A 117 -7.44 -12.48 27.10
C THR A 117 -7.59 -11.88 28.49
N GLU A 118 -6.92 -10.76 28.79
CA GLU A 118 -6.87 -10.16 30.12
C GLU A 118 -7.08 -8.63 30.07
N LYS A 119 -7.44 -8.06 31.22
CA LYS A 119 -7.59 -6.61 31.38
C LYS A 119 -6.27 -5.89 31.15
N ILE A 120 -6.29 -4.82 30.35
CA ILE A 120 -5.17 -3.88 30.22
C ILE A 120 -5.64 -2.45 30.49
N ALA A 121 -4.73 -1.54 30.85
CA ALA A 121 -5.08 -0.14 31.08
C ALA A 121 -5.63 0.52 29.80
N LEU A 122 -6.50 1.52 29.94
CA LEU A 122 -7.10 2.23 28.80
C LEU A 122 -6.05 2.91 27.90
N GLU A 123 -5.01 3.49 28.50
CA GLU A 123 -3.89 4.07 27.76
C GLU A 123 -3.13 3.02 26.93
N ASP A 124 -2.99 1.80 27.48
CA ASP A 124 -2.35 0.69 26.79
C ASP A 124 -3.24 0.13 25.68
N LEU A 125 -4.56 0.07 25.92
CA LEU A 125 -5.54 -0.28 24.91
C LEU A 125 -5.50 0.71 23.73
N ALA A 126 -5.35 2.01 24.01
CA ALA A 126 -5.15 3.02 22.98
C ALA A 126 -3.90 2.75 22.13
N LYS A 127 -2.76 2.40 22.75
CA LYS A 127 -1.53 2.02 22.02
C LYS A 127 -1.75 0.78 21.15
N VAL A 128 -2.47 -0.22 21.65
CA VAL A 128 -2.82 -1.44 20.91
C VAL A 128 -3.68 -1.12 19.69
N LEU A 129 -4.74 -0.33 19.84
CA LEU A 129 -5.61 0.10 18.73
C LEU A 129 -4.81 0.91 17.69
N LEU A 130 -3.92 1.80 18.14
CA LEU A 130 -3.03 2.57 17.27
C LEU A 130 -2.02 1.69 16.52
N ALA A 131 -1.59 0.57 17.10
CA ALA A 131 -0.72 -0.41 16.44
C ALA A 131 -1.46 -1.16 15.32
N ILE A 132 -2.68 -1.64 15.60
CA ILE A 132 -3.55 -2.28 14.60
C ILE A 132 -3.86 -1.29 13.46
N ASN A 133 -4.19 -0.04 13.78
CA ASN A 133 -4.47 1.01 12.81
C ASN A 133 -3.31 1.28 11.83
N LYS A 134 -2.07 1.26 12.35
CA LYS A 134 -0.84 1.47 11.56
C LYS A 134 -0.63 0.37 10.54
N LYS A 135 -0.94 -0.89 10.88
CA LYS A 135 -0.75 -2.07 10.04
C LYS A 135 -2.05 -2.87 9.92
N ARG A 136 -3.11 -2.23 9.39
CA ARG A 136 -4.47 -2.79 9.26
C ARG A 136 -4.67 -3.92 8.23
N GLY A 137 -3.58 -4.56 7.82
CA GLY A 137 -3.58 -5.73 6.95
C GLY A 137 -3.92 -5.46 5.49
N TYR A 138 -3.78 -6.52 4.70
CA TYR A 138 -4.12 -6.53 3.29
C TYR A 138 -5.59 -6.93 3.09
N ARG A 139 -6.30 -6.20 2.23
CA ARG A 139 -7.64 -6.59 1.77
C ARG A 139 -7.49 -7.14 0.36
N SER A 140 -7.69 -8.45 0.20
CA SER A 140 -7.71 -9.07 -1.12
C SER A 140 -8.85 -8.47 -1.95
N SER A 141 -8.50 -7.98 -3.13
CA SER A 141 -9.45 -7.54 -4.15
C SER A 141 -9.79 -8.67 -5.14
N ARG A 142 -9.18 -9.86 -4.97
CA ARG A 142 -9.42 -11.01 -5.84
C ARG A 142 -10.86 -11.44 -5.65
N LYS A 143 -11.65 -11.41 -6.72
CA LYS A 143 -12.87 -12.21 -6.78
C LYS A 143 -12.40 -13.66 -6.86
N ALA A 144 -13.01 -14.56 -6.09
CA ALA A 144 -12.69 -15.98 -6.18
C ALA A 144 -12.77 -16.40 -7.66
N VAL A 145 -11.89 -17.32 -8.06
CA VAL A 145 -11.62 -17.80 -9.43
C VAL A 145 -10.55 -16.99 -10.18
N ASN A 146 -9.29 -17.40 -10.00
CA ASN A 146 -8.32 -17.65 -11.07
C ASN A 146 -7.05 -18.25 -10.43
N GLU A 147 -6.78 -19.52 -10.75
CA GLU A 147 -5.65 -20.29 -10.21
C GLU A 147 -4.28 -19.84 -10.78
N GLU A 148 -4.27 -18.97 -11.79
CA GLU A 148 -3.05 -18.57 -12.52
C GLU A 148 -2.40 -17.27 -12.04
N GLU A 149 -2.99 -16.52 -11.09
CA GLU A 149 -2.42 -15.22 -10.69
C GLU A 149 -1.57 -15.28 -9.41
N GLY A 150 -0.29 -15.57 -9.63
CA GLY A 150 0.82 -15.12 -8.79
C GLY A 150 0.96 -15.81 -7.44
N GLN A 151 2.19 -15.79 -6.93
CA GLN A 151 2.60 -16.39 -5.66
C GLN A 151 1.54 -16.17 -4.58
N ALA A 152 1.07 -17.28 -3.99
CA ALA A 152 0.18 -17.24 -2.84
C ALA A 152 0.79 -16.27 -1.83
N ILE A 153 0.03 -15.23 -1.47
CA ILE A 153 0.44 -14.36 -0.38
C ILE A 153 0.59 -15.30 0.81
N ASP A 154 1.76 -15.32 1.45
CA ASP A 154 2.08 -16.01 2.71
C ASP A 154 0.95 -15.86 3.77
N GLY A 155 0.14 -14.80 3.62
CA GLY A 155 -1.11 -14.58 4.32
C GLY A 155 -2.10 -15.76 4.35
N MET A 156 -2.20 -16.64 3.35
CA MET A 156 -3.13 -17.79 3.42
C MET A 156 -2.64 -18.86 4.40
N GLU A 157 -1.34 -19.17 4.39
CA GLU A 157 -0.73 -20.11 5.33
C GLU A 157 -0.81 -19.55 6.75
N VAL A 158 -0.51 -18.26 6.92
CA VAL A 158 -0.66 -17.55 8.19
C VAL A 158 -2.11 -17.57 8.65
N ALA A 159 -3.08 -17.25 7.80
CA ALA A 159 -4.50 -17.23 8.17
C ALA A 159 -5.00 -18.62 8.59
N LYS A 160 -4.61 -19.67 7.85
CA LYS A 160 -4.92 -21.06 8.22
C LYS A 160 -4.34 -21.40 9.60
N LYS A 161 -3.09 -21.03 9.85
CA LYS A 161 -2.44 -21.26 11.14
C LYS A 161 -3.11 -20.52 12.29
N LEU A 162 -3.51 -19.25 12.08
CA LEU A 162 -4.27 -18.48 13.07
C LEU A 162 -5.59 -19.17 13.41
N TYR A 163 -6.30 -19.69 12.40
CA TYR A 163 -7.54 -20.43 12.58
C TYR A 163 -7.34 -21.76 13.31
N ASP A 164 -6.43 -22.60 12.82
CA ASP A 164 -6.19 -23.95 13.35
C ASP A 164 -5.69 -23.91 14.81
N GLN A 165 -4.95 -22.87 15.19
CA GLN A 165 -4.41 -22.69 16.54
C GLN A 165 -5.24 -21.76 17.41
N ASN A 166 -6.34 -21.20 16.89
CA ASN A 166 -7.19 -20.21 17.55
C ASN A 166 -6.40 -19.03 18.13
N LEU A 167 -5.46 -18.49 17.34
CA LEU A 167 -4.60 -17.38 17.73
C LEU A 167 -5.05 -16.09 17.07
N THR A 168 -4.91 -14.97 17.80
CA THR A 168 -4.97 -13.64 17.17
C THR A 168 -3.63 -13.31 16.49
N PRO A 169 -3.63 -12.43 15.46
CA PRO A 169 -2.40 -11.89 14.88
C PRO A 169 -1.43 -11.30 15.91
N GLY A 170 -1.93 -10.64 16.95
CA GLY A 170 -1.12 -10.11 18.06
C GLY A 170 -0.42 -11.22 18.85
N GLN A 171 -1.15 -12.27 19.23
CA GLN A 171 -0.59 -13.44 19.91
C GLN A 171 0.44 -14.16 19.03
N TYR A 172 0.13 -14.36 17.75
CA TYR A 172 1.05 -15.01 16.83
C TYR A 172 2.33 -14.21 16.60
N ALA A 173 2.22 -12.89 16.43
CA ALA A 173 3.37 -12.01 16.29
C ALA A 173 4.25 -12.03 17.55
N LEU A 174 3.66 -12.08 18.75
CA LEU A 174 4.41 -12.23 19.99
C LEU A 174 5.13 -13.59 20.06
N GLN A 175 4.48 -14.69 19.67
CA GLN A 175 5.10 -16.02 19.64
C GLN A 175 6.30 -16.09 18.69
N ILE A 176 6.22 -15.45 17.52
CA ILE A 176 7.34 -15.37 16.58
C ILE A 176 8.51 -14.65 17.24
N LEU A 177 8.25 -13.51 17.88
CA LEU A 177 9.27 -12.70 18.52
C LEU A 177 9.96 -13.46 19.67
N GLN A 178 9.19 -14.18 20.50
CA GLN A 178 9.72 -15.01 21.58
C GLN A 178 10.61 -16.15 21.08
N LYS A 179 10.36 -16.65 19.87
CA LYS A 179 11.19 -17.66 19.20
C LYS A 179 12.36 -17.06 18.41
N GLU A 180 12.73 -15.81 18.69
CA GLU A 180 13.77 -15.04 17.98
C GLU A 180 13.54 -14.86 16.47
N GLY A 181 12.28 -15.01 16.03
CA GLY A 181 11.89 -14.75 14.66
C GLY A 181 12.01 -13.26 14.33
N LYS A 182 12.78 -12.93 13.28
CA LYS A 182 13.04 -11.54 12.87
C LYS A 182 11.92 -10.91 12.02
N TYR A 183 10.97 -11.71 11.54
CA TYR A 183 9.96 -11.29 10.57
C TYR A 183 8.55 -11.57 11.08
N ILE A 184 7.77 -10.51 11.24
CA ILE A 184 6.33 -10.59 11.48
C ILE A 184 5.63 -10.57 10.13
N PRO A 185 4.82 -11.58 9.78
CA PRO A 185 4.15 -11.63 8.49
C PRO A 185 3.07 -10.56 8.36
N ASP A 186 2.67 -10.31 7.11
CA ASP A 186 1.48 -9.51 6.83
C ASP A 186 0.21 -10.33 7.09
N PHE A 187 -0.79 -9.69 7.68
CA PHE A 187 -2.08 -10.31 8.00
C PHE A 187 -3.18 -9.86 7.04
N TYR A 188 -4.21 -10.68 6.86
CA TYR A 188 -5.42 -10.18 6.21
C TYR A 188 -6.15 -9.18 7.11
N ARG A 189 -6.86 -8.25 6.46
CA ARG A 189 -7.71 -7.30 7.16
C ARG A 189 -8.83 -8.00 7.94
N SER A 190 -9.29 -9.17 7.49
CA SER A 190 -10.26 -10.00 8.22
C SER A 190 -9.70 -10.47 9.56
N ASP A 191 -8.46 -10.93 9.58
CA ASP A 191 -7.84 -11.51 10.79
C ASP A 191 -7.62 -10.45 11.85
N LEU A 192 -7.18 -9.26 11.43
CA LEU A 192 -7.05 -8.10 12.31
C LEU A 192 -8.39 -7.55 12.79
N LYS A 193 -9.46 -7.72 12.00
CA LYS A 193 -10.81 -7.36 12.43
C LYS A 193 -11.30 -8.34 13.50
N MET A 194 -11.10 -9.65 13.32
CA MET A 194 -11.43 -10.65 14.32
C MET A 194 -10.64 -10.43 15.62
N GLU A 195 -9.37 -10.03 15.52
CA GLU A 195 -8.58 -9.64 16.68
C GLU A 195 -9.13 -8.41 17.39
N PHE A 196 -9.47 -7.36 16.64
CA PHE A 196 -10.10 -6.17 17.22
C PHE A 196 -11.39 -6.54 17.95
N ASP A 197 -12.23 -7.40 17.36
CA ASP A 197 -13.47 -7.87 17.96
C ASP A 197 -13.19 -8.68 19.25
N SER A 198 -12.20 -9.56 19.23
CA SER A 198 -11.78 -10.34 20.42
C SER A 198 -11.26 -9.45 21.55
N ILE A 199 -10.42 -8.46 21.22
CA ILE A 199 -9.92 -7.48 22.18
C ILE A 199 -11.09 -6.67 22.74
N TRP A 200 -11.98 -6.19 21.87
CA TRP A 200 -13.12 -5.40 22.27
C TRP A 200 -14.03 -6.12 23.24
N LEU A 201 -14.43 -7.36 22.89
CA LEU A 201 -15.29 -8.19 23.74
C LEU A 201 -14.67 -8.45 25.10
N THR A 202 -13.36 -8.73 25.15
CA THR A 202 -12.63 -8.97 26.39
C THR A 202 -12.54 -7.71 27.25
N GLN A 203 -12.08 -6.59 26.68
CA GLN A 203 -11.92 -5.35 27.44
C GLN A 203 -13.27 -4.79 27.90
N LYS A 204 -14.35 -5.03 27.15
CA LYS A 204 -15.71 -4.59 27.52
C LYS A 204 -16.18 -5.21 28.84
N LEU A 205 -15.72 -6.40 29.20
CA LEU A 205 -16.02 -7.01 30.50
C LEU A 205 -15.45 -6.18 31.66
N PHE A 206 -14.35 -5.47 31.43
CA PHE A 206 -13.65 -4.68 32.44
C PHE A 206 -13.98 -3.18 32.39
N TYR A 207 -14.43 -2.67 31.24
CA TYR A 207 -14.78 -1.26 31.02
C TYR A 207 -16.16 -1.10 30.35
N PRO A 208 -17.25 -1.67 30.91
CA PRO A 208 -18.55 -1.71 30.24
C PRO A 208 -19.19 -0.32 30.05
N GLU A 209 -18.88 0.63 30.93
CA GLU A 209 -19.42 2.00 30.88
C GLU A 209 -18.79 2.82 29.75
N ILE A 210 -17.54 2.51 29.38
CA ILE A 210 -16.80 3.25 28.35
C ILE A 210 -16.89 2.54 27.00
N LEU A 211 -16.78 1.20 26.98
CA LEU A 211 -16.81 0.39 25.77
C LEU A 211 -18.24 0.10 25.30
N THR A 212 -18.91 1.16 24.86
CA THR A 212 -20.30 1.13 24.38
C THR A 212 -20.42 0.63 22.94
N GLN A 213 -21.64 0.24 22.54
CA GLN A 213 -21.90 -0.18 21.17
C GLN A 213 -21.71 0.95 20.15
N GLU A 214 -21.90 2.20 20.58
CA GLU A 214 -21.65 3.40 19.79
C GLU A 214 -20.16 3.56 19.50
N LEU A 215 -19.32 3.54 20.54
CA LEU A 215 -17.87 3.61 20.39
C LEU A 215 -17.31 2.46 19.53
N TYR A 216 -17.83 1.24 19.68
CA TYR A 216 -17.45 0.12 18.82
C TYR A 216 -17.65 0.43 17.32
N LYS A 217 -18.82 1.00 16.97
CA LYS A 217 -19.13 1.38 15.59
C LYS A 217 -18.26 2.52 15.10
N GLU A 218 -17.98 3.50 15.96
CA GLU A 218 -17.10 4.61 15.63
C GLU A 218 -15.66 4.17 15.33
N LEU A 219 -15.14 3.23 16.13
CA LEU A 219 -13.79 2.68 15.97
C LEU A 219 -13.69 1.69 14.80
N GLN A 220 -14.82 1.15 14.33
CA GLN A 220 -14.84 0.23 13.22
C GLN A 220 -14.24 0.90 11.97
N ASP A 221 -13.18 0.29 11.43
CA ASP A 221 -12.39 0.77 10.27
C ASP A 221 -11.53 2.02 10.48
N LYS A 222 -11.38 2.49 11.73
CA LYS A 222 -10.52 3.63 12.06
C LYS A 222 -9.04 3.33 12.12
#